data_AF-A0AB37L4L7-F1
#
_entry.id   AF-A0AB37L4L7-F1
#
_cell.length_a   1.000
_cell.length_b   1.000
_cell.length_c   1.000
_cell.angle_alpha   90.00
_cell.angle_beta   90.00
_cell.angle_gamma   90.00
#
_symmetry.space_group_name_H-M   'P 1'
#
loop_
_entity.id
_entity.type
_entity.pdbx_description
1 polymer ?
#
loop_
_entity_poly.entity_id
_entity_poly.type
_entity_poly.pdbx_seq_one_letter_code
_entity_poly.pdbx_strand_id
1 'polypeptide(L)' 'MSELTKMIKVPLWELKEIADTLRMVANALDSPKRESCLDRNVMRSWNYVVDMIKGKIPSAPESIDYYIKVGQVPNINE' A
#
# COMPACT_ATOMS: atom_id res chain seq x y z
N MET A 1 4.82 -12.40 19.90
CA MET A 1 6.19 -12.25 19.33
C MET A 1 6.46 -13.20 18.17
N SER A 2 6.09 -14.50 18.23
CA SER A 2 6.36 -15.46 17.13
C SER A 2 5.63 -15.19 15.81
N GLU A 3 4.47 -14.52 15.80
CA GLU A 3 3.74 -14.28 14.54
C GLU A 3 4.28 -13.10 13.74
N LEU A 4 4.89 -12.10 14.40
CA LEU A 4 5.37 -10.88 13.75
C LEU A 4 6.56 -11.11 12.80
N THR A 5 7.27 -12.23 12.96
CA THR A 5 8.43 -12.60 12.13
C THR A 5 8.11 -13.74 11.15
N LYS A 6 6.87 -14.23 11.13
CA LYS A 6 6.47 -15.32 10.24
C LYS A 6 6.39 -14.80 8.81
N MET A 7 7.29 -15.27 7.95
CA MET A 7 7.25 -14.96 6.53
C MET A 7 6.26 -15.88 5.81
N ILE A 8 5.34 -15.28 5.06
CA ILE A 8 4.38 -15.99 4.19
C ILE A 8 4.82 -15.77 2.75
N LYS A 9 4.92 -16.85 1.97
CA LYS A 9 5.18 -16.75 0.53
C LYS A 9 3.85 -16.47 -0.18
N VAL A 10 3.77 -15.33 -0.85
CA VAL A 10 2.62 -14.93 -1.67
C VAL A 10 3.07 -14.89 -3.14
N PRO A 11 2.35 -15.53 -4.07
CA PRO A 11 2.62 -15.39 -5.50
C PRO A 11 2.52 -13.94 -5.98
N LEU A 12 3.37 -13.56 -6.94
CA LEU A 12 3.38 -12.20 -7.49
C LEU A 12 2.04 -11.77 -8.10
N TRP A 13 1.33 -12.70 -8.75
CA TRP A 13 0.02 -12.39 -9.35
C TRP A 13 -1.00 -12.01 -8.29
N GLU A 14 -0.96 -12.64 -7.11
CA GLU A 14 -1.89 -12.37 -6.01
C GLU A 14 -1.60 -10.99 -5.39
N LEU A 15 -0.32 -10.61 -5.26
CA LEU A 15 0.04 -9.24 -4.86
C LEU A 15 -0.45 -8.19 -5.86
N LYS A 16 -0.37 -8.48 -7.17
CA LYS A 16 -0.89 -7.59 -8.22
C LYS A 16 -2.41 -7.42 -8.13
N GLU A 17 -3.16 -8.51 -7.93
CA GLU A 17 -4.61 -8.46 -7.71
C GLU A 17 -4.99 -7.63 -6.47
N ILE A 18 -4.24 -7.76 -5.37
CA ILE A 18 -4.44 -6.94 -4.17
C ILE A 18 -4.16 -5.46 -4.46
N ALA A 19 -3.07 -5.14 -5.17
CA ALA A 19 -2.74 -3.78 -5.55
C ALA A 19 -3.80 -3.15 -6.46
N ASP A 20 -4.33 -3.91 -7.43
CA ASP A 20 -5.40 -3.46 -8.30
C ASP A 20 -6.71 -3.22 -7.55
N THR A 21 -7.04 -4.10 -6.60
CA THR A 21 -8.21 -3.91 -5.73
C THR A 21 -8.06 -2.63 -4.89
N LEU A 22 -6.89 -2.41 -4.28
CA LEU A 22 -6.63 -1.21 -3.49
C LEU A 22 -6.66 0.06 -4.34
N ARG A 23 -6.16 0.01 -5.59
CA ARG A 23 -6.29 1.09 -6.57
C ARG A 23 -7.76 1.41 -6.86
N MET A 24 -8.60 0.39 -7.09
CA MET A 24 -10.03 0.58 -7.35
C MET A 24 -10.74 1.21 -6.14
N VAL A 25 -10.46 0.74 -4.93
CA VAL A 25 -11.02 1.29 -3.69
C VAL A 25 -10.56 2.73 -3.47
N ALA A 26 -9.26 3.02 -3.66
CA ALA A 26 -8.72 4.36 -3.53
C ALA A 26 -9.38 5.34 -4.50
N ASN A 27 -9.64 4.91 -5.73
CA ASN A 27 -10.35 5.72 -6.72
C ASN A 27 -11.82 5.93 -6.36
N ALA A 28 -12.51 4.90 -5.85
CA ALA A 28 -13.92 4.99 -5.47
C ALA A 28 -14.16 5.93 -4.27
N LEU A 29 -13.18 6.01 -3.37
CA LEU A 29 -13.25 6.83 -2.15
C LEU A 29 -12.51 8.18 -2.28
N ASP A 30 -11.84 8.44 -3.39
CA ASP A 30 -10.93 9.58 -3.54
C ASP A 30 -9.86 9.63 -2.43
N SER A 31 -9.38 8.44 -2.04
CA SER A 31 -8.47 8.25 -0.91
C SER A 31 -7.12 8.97 -1.02
N PRO A 32 -6.59 9.38 -2.20
CA PRO A 32 -5.41 10.24 -2.24
C PRO A 32 -5.56 11.53 -1.42
N LYS A 33 -6.78 12.02 -1.20
CA LYS A 33 -7.09 13.18 -0.34
C LYS A 33 -6.90 12.93 1.16
N ARG A 34 -6.98 11.67 1.61
CA ARG A 34 -6.77 11.26 3.02
C ARG A 34 -7.71 11.93 4.03
N GLU A 35 -8.96 12.11 3.67
CA GLU A 35 -9.96 12.80 4.51
C GLU A 35 -10.32 11.96 5.75
N SER A 36 -10.46 10.65 5.57
CA SER A 36 -10.82 9.71 6.64
C SER A 36 -9.66 8.79 7.04
N CYS A 37 -9.82 8.12 8.19
CA CYS A 37 -8.91 7.05 8.59
C CYS A 37 -8.92 5.87 7.61
N LEU A 38 -10.06 5.62 6.95
CA LEU A 38 -10.17 4.59 5.91
C LEU A 38 -9.28 4.94 4.72
N ASP A 39 -9.34 6.19 4.24
CA ASP A 39 -8.52 6.66 3.12
C ASP A 39 -7.02 6.49 3.40
N ARG A 40 -6.59 6.90 4.60
CA ARG A 40 -5.19 6.77 5.02
C ARG A 40 -4.75 5.30 5.07
N ASN A 41 -5.63 4.40 5.54
CA ASN A 41 -5.34 2.97 5.57
C ASN A 41 -5.28 2.36 4.17
N VAL A 42 -6.20 2.72 3.27
CA VAL A 42 -6.20 2.28 1.87
C VAL A 42 -4.91 2.71 1.19
N MET A 43 -4.56 4.00 1.28
CA MET A 43 -3.33 4.53 0.69
C MET A 43 -2.08 3.90 1.29
N ARG A 44 -2.06 3.68 2.60
CA ARG A 44 -0.92 3.04 3.27
C ARG A 44 -0.74 1.60 2.80
N SER A 45 -1.79 0.79 2.84
CA SER A 45 -1.73 -0.61 2.40
C SER A 45 -1.37 -0.71 0.93
N TRP A 46 -1.89 0.18 0.08
CA TRP A 46 -1.58 0.18 -1.35
C TRP A 46 -0.09 0.42 -1.61
N ASN A 47 0.51 1.41 -0.93
CA ASN A 47 1.95 1.64 -1.02
C ASN A 47 2.76 0.42 -0.58
N TYR A 48 2.42 -0.20 0.55
CA TYR A 48 3.13 -1.38 1.02
C TYR A 48 3.06 -2.54 0.02
N VAL A 49 1.90 -2.80 -0.58
CA VAL A 49 1.77 -3.87 -1.57
C VAL A 49 2.59 -3.55 -2.83
N VAL A 50 2.60 -2.30 -3.29
CA VAL A 50 3.44 -1.88 -4.42
C VAL A 50 4.93 -2.04 -4.10
N ASP A 51 5.37 -1.68 -2.90
CA ASP A 51 6.75 -1.91 -2.45
C ASP A 51 7.09 -3.40 -2.42
N MET A 52 6.20 -4.25 -1.89
CA MET A 52 6.39 -5.70 -1.89
C MET A 52 6.53 -6.27 -3.31
N ILE A 53 5.70 -5.80 -4.25
CA ILE A 53 5.81 -6.16 -5.67
C ILE A 53 7.18 -5.78 -6.25
N LYS A 54 7.72 -4.63 -5.83
CA LYS A 54 9.04 -4.13 -6.25
C LYS A 54 10.21 -4.73 -5.48
N GLY A 55 9.96 -5.59 -4.48
CA GLY A 55 10.99 -6.12 -3.59
C GLY A 55 11.65 -5.05 -2.71
N LYS A 56 10.96 -3.93 -2.48
CA LYS A 56 11.42 -2.81 -1.67
C LYS A 56 10.91 -2.93 -0.23
N ILE A 57 11.76 -2.57 0.72
CA ILE A 57 11.36 -2.36 2.12
C ILE A 57 11.36 -0.83 2.34
N PRO A 58 10.23 -0.22 2.68
CA PRO A 58 10.19 1.23 2.91
C PRO A 58 10.96 1.60 4.18
N SER A 59 11.60 2.75 4.13
CA SER A 59 12.17 3.39 5.31
C SER A 59 11.07 3.85 6.28
N ALA A 60 11.44 4.17 7.52
CA ALA A 60 10.49 4.69 8.50
C ALA A 60 9.81 6.01 8.06
N PRO A 61 10.53 6.99 7.47
CA PRO A 61 9.89 8.18 6.92
C PRO A 61 8.92 7.88 5.78
N GLU A 62 9.29 7.00 4.85
CA GLU A 62 8.40 6.60 3.75
C GLU A 62 7.13 5.90 4.26
N SER A 63 7.29 5.03 5.27
CA SER A 63 6.15 4.36 5.93
C SER A 63 5.17 5.36 6.56
N ILE A 64 5.69 6.46 7.13
CA ILE A 64 4.86 7.54 7.67
C ILE A 64 4.17 8.30 6.53
N ASP A 65 4.91 8.64 5.48
CA ASP A 65 4.39 9.34 4.30
C ASP A 65 3.24 8.58 3.64
N TYR A 66 3.30 7.25 3.57
CA TYR A 66 2.22 6.41 3.05
C TYR A 66 0.89 6.69 3.74
N TYR A 67 0.93 7.03 5.03
CA TYR A 67 -0.24 7.38 5.81
C TYR A 67 -0.65 8.85 5.69
N ILE A 68 0.30 9.81 5.65
CA ILE A 68 -0.01 11.25 5.79
C ILE A 68 0.05 12.07 4.49
N LYS A 69 0.83 11.64 3.48
CA LYS A 69 1.20 12.47 2.32
C LYS A 69 0.10 12.55 1.25
N VAL A 70 -0.72 13.59 1.28
CA VAL A 70 -1.82 13.83 0.33
C VAL A 70 -1.35 13.85 -1.14
N GLY A 71 -2.19 13.34 -2.04
CA GLY A 71 -1.97 13.38 -3.49
C GLY A 71 -1.02 12.31 -4.05
N GLN A 72 -0.38 11.52 -3.18
CA GLN A 72 0.42 10.38 -3.63
C GLN A 72 -0.46 9.30 -4.28
N VAL A 73 0.01 8.77 -5.42
CA VAL A 73 -0.62 7.65 -6.14
C VAL A 73 0.45 6.58 -6.39
N PRO A 74 0.39 5.41 -5.74
CA PRO A 74 1.31 4.31 -5.98
C PRO A 74 1.20 3.77 -7.41
N ASN A 75 2.34 3.43 -8.02
CA ASN A 75 2.40 2.86 -9.36
C ASN A 75 3.28 1.60 -9.37
N ILE A 76 2.77 0.51 -9.95
CA ILE A 76 3.49 -0.77 -10.10
C ILE A 76 4.57 -0.69 -11.21
N ASN A 77 4.38 0.17 -12.20
CA ASN A 77 5.19 0.21 -13.43
C ASN A 77 6.30 1.27 -13.44
N GLU A 78 6.38 2.11 -12.40
CA GLU A 78 7.53 3.00 -12.15
C GLU A 78 8.63 2.28 -11.38
#